data_AF-A0A958EN57-F1
#
_entry.id   AF-A0A958EN57-F1
#
_cell.length_a   1.000
_cell.length_b   1.000
_cell.length_c   1.000
_cell.angle_alpha   90.00
_cell.angle_beta   90.00
_cell.angle_gamma   90.00
#
_symmetry.space_group_name_H-M   'P 1'
#
loop_
_entity.id
_entity.type
_entity.pdbx_description
1 polymer ?
#
loop_
_entity_poly.entity_id
_entity_poly.type
_entity_poly.pdbx_seq_one_letter_code
_entity_poly.pdbx_strand_id
1 'polypeptide(L)'
;MKFAILLMVLFSLVAQDNQPDPEKEIEDLLKRLKLTDEQDKTVKPMLLQMSKEMQEMRNKMMTLFQSGDREGIRVMMSDFRKRMELVDQQVMELLTDEQKLIYKEELDKRQERQRNRRRSPRRNK
;
A
#
# COMPACT_ATOMS: atom_id res chain seq x y z
N MET A 1 7.42 13.20 8.21
CA MET A 1 6.36 12.89 7.22
C MET A 1 6.03 11.40 7.34
N LYS A 2 4.75 11.01 7.41
CA LYS A 2 4.32 9.61 7.62
C LYS A 2 3.87 9.01 6.28
N PHE A 3 4.78 8.36 5.56
CA PHE A 3 4.48 7.71 4.28
C PHE A 3 4.52 6.19 4.45
N ALA A 4 3.36 5.61 4.76
CA ALA A 4 3.08 4.16 4.74
C ALA A 4 1.64 3.94 4.26
N ILE A 5 1.31 4.56 3.13
CA ILE A 5 -0.08 4.70 2.66
C ILE A 5 -0.28 4.02 1.31
N LEU A 6 0.79 3.80 0.54
CA LEU A 6 0.73 3.27 -0.83
C LEU A 6 -0.12 1.99 -0.91
N LEU A 7 -0.08 1.16 0.14
CA LEU A 7 -0.60 -0.20 0.13
C LEU A 7 -1.73 -0.48 1.15
N MET A 8 -1.94 0.37 2.18
CA MET A 8 -3.07 0.21 3.12
C MET A 8 -4.47 0.45 2.51
N VAL A 9 -4.58 0.89 1.27
CA VAL A 9 -5.87 1.11 0.58
C VAL A 9 -6.53 -0.19 0.15
N LEU A 10 -5.76 -1.29 0.04
CA LEU A 10 -6.28 -2.62 -0.30
C LEU A 10 -6.92 -3.35 0.90
N PHE A 11 -7.07 -2.66 2.02
CA PHE A 11 -7.59 -3.17 3.29
C PHE A 11 -9.09 -2.89 3.50
N SER A 12 -9.87 -2.80 2.42
CA SER A 12 -11.34 -2.77 2.53
C SER A 12 -11.87 -4.20 2.65
N LEU A 13 -12.25 -4.56 3.88
CA LEU A 13 -12.68 -5.89 4.32
C LEU A 13 -14.11 -6.29 3.91
N VAL A 14 -14.68 -5.68 2.86
CA VAL A 14 -16.08 -5.91 2.47
C VAL A 14 -16.18 -6.10 0.97
N ALA A 15 -16.60 -7.31 0.58
CA ALA A 15 -16.95 -7.80 -0.76
C ALA A 15 -15.79 -7.98 -1.77
N GLN A 16 -15.51 -9.26 -2.06
CA GLN A 16 -14.90 -9.72 -3.31
C GLN A 16 -15.73 -9.21 -4.50
N ASP A 17 -15.06 -8.65 -5.51
CA ASP A 17 -15.41 -8.64 -6.94
C ASP A 17 -14.82 -7.45 -7.71
N ASN A 18 -14.18 -6.48 -7.03
CA ASN A 18 -13.57 -5.33 -7.73
C ASN A 18 -12.31 -4.77 -7.04
N GLN A 19 -11.51 -5.64 -6.41
CA GLN A 19 -10.17 -5.22 -5.96
C GLN A 19 -9.26 -5.15 -7.20
N PRO A 20 -8.63 -3.99 -7.49
CA PRO A 20 -7.65 -3.90 -8.55
C PRO A 20 -6.53 -4.91 -8.31
N ASP A 21 -6.10 -5.59 -9.37
CA ASP A 21 -4.93 -6.44 -9.33
C ASP A 21 -3.73 -5.60 -8.84
N PRO A 22 -3.12 -5.95 -7.70
CA PRO A 22 -2.04 -5.15 -7.13
C PRO A 22 -0.81 -5.09 -8.04
N GLU A 23 -0.58 -6.09 -8.89
CA GLU A 23 0.50 -6.03 -9.88
C GLU A 23 0.19 -4.98 -10.95
N LYS A 24 -1.05 -4.94 -11.43
CA LYS A 24 -1.52 -3.94 -12.39
C LYS A 24 -1.45 -2.52 -11.83
N GLU A 25 -1.79 -2.32 -10.55
CA GLU A 25 -1.63 -1.01 -9.90
C GLU A 25 -0.16 -0.57 -9.83
N ILE A 26 0.75 -1.51 -9.55
CA ILE A 26 2.19 -1.24 -9.54
C ILE A 26 2.65 -0.88 -10.96
N GLU A 27 2.23 -1.62 -11.98
CA GLU A 27 2.57 -1.30 -13.37
C GLU A 27 2.08 0.09 -13.80
N ASP A 28 0.85 0.45 -13.44
CA ASP A 28 0.30 1.77 -13.76
C ASP A 28 1.05 2.90 -13.04
N LEU A 29 1.51 2.66 -11.80
CA LEU A 29 2.37 3.59 -11.07
C LEU A 29 3.74 3.74 -11.75
N LEU A 30 4.39 2.62 -12.11
CA LEU A 30 5.70 2.63 -12.77
C LEU A 30 5.64 3.36 -14.12
N LYS A 31 4.58 3.14 -14.91
CA LYS A 31 4.32 3.85 -16.17
C LYS A 31 4.17 5.36 -15.97
N ARG A 32 3.52 5.80 -14.89
CA ARG A 32 3.35 7.23 -14.57
C ARG A 32 4.65 7.87 -14.12
N LEU A 33 5.46 7.15 -13.35
CA LEU A 33 6.77 7.62 -12.90
C LEU A 33 7.77 7.73 -14.05
N LYS A 34 7.54 7.07 -15.19
CA LYS A 34 8.45 7.07 -16.35
C LYS A 34 9.89 6.76 -15.88
N LEU A 35 10.04 5.67 -15.15
CA LEU A 35 11.34 5.25 -14.62
C LEU A 35 12.32 4.97 -15.75
N THR A 36 13.61 5.21 -15.51
CA THR A 36 14.67 4.68 -16.37
C THR A 36 14.74 3.16 -16.23
N ASP A 37 15.35 2.47 -17.19
CA ASP A 37 15.51 1.00 -17.13
C ASP A 37 16.25 0.54 -15.86
N GLU A 38 17.21 1.33 -15.37
CA GLU A 38 17.94 1.05 -14.13
C GLU A 38 17.06 1.23 -12.89
N GLN A 39 16.25 2.29 -12.87
CA GLN A 39 15.27 2.52 -11.80
C GLN A 39 14.19 1.43 -11.80
N ASP A 40 13.67 1.03 -12.96
CA ASP A 40 12.63 0.00 -13.07
C ASP A 40 13.13 -1.36 -12.55
N LYS A 41 14.36 -1.75 -12.91
CA LYS A 41 15.00 -2.98 -12.40
C LYS A 41 15.13 -3.02 -10.88
N THR A 42 15.12 -1.87 -10.21
CA THR A 42 15.30 -1.77 -8.75
C THR A 42 13.98 -1.55 -8.03
N VAL A 43 13.17 -0.60 -8.50
CA VAL A 43 11.91 -0.18 -7.87
C VAL A 43 10.80 -1.21 -8.07
N LYS A 44 10.68 -1.78 -9.28
CA LYS A 44 9.64 -2.78 -9.59
C LYS A 44 9.70 -3.99 -8.65
N PRO A 45 10.84 -4.70 -8.46
CA PRO A 45 10.89 -5.83 -7.54
C PRO A 45 10.63 -5.44 -6.08
N MET A 46 11.07 -4.25 -5.62
CA MET A 46 10.75 -3.77 -4.27
C MET A 46 9.25 -3.63 -4.04
N LEU A 47 8.54 -2.99 -4.98
CA LEU A 47 7.10 -2.79 -4.89
C LEU A 47 6.33 -4.12 -5.02
N LEU A 48 6.76 -5.02 -5.90
CA LEU A 48 6.17 -6.35 -6.04
C LEU A 48 6.37 -7.20 -4.78
N GLN A 49 7.56 -7.17 -4.18
CA GLN A 49 7.83 -7.89 -2.95
C GLN A 49 6.94 -7.38 -1.81
N MET A 50 6.78 -6.06 -1.69
CA MET A 50 5.90 -5.48 -0.69
C MET A 50 4.41 -5.84 -0.92
N SER A 51 3.98 -5.93 -2.17
CA SER A 51 2.63 -6.41 -2.52
C SER A 51 2.39 -7.85 -2.03
N LYS A 52 3.38 -8.74 -2.20
CA LYS A 52 3.31 -10.12 -1.70
C LYS A 52 3.27 -10.16 -0.17
N GLU A 53 4.14 -9.42 0.51
CA GLU A 53 4.14 -9.33 1.97
C GLU A 53 2.80 -8.85 2.53
N MET A 54 2.14 -7.93 1.81
CA MET A 54 0.79 -7.49 2.13
C MET A 54 -0.27 -8.57 2.00
N GLN A 55 -0.21 -9.37 0.95
CA GLN A 55 -1.14 -10.47 0.76
C GLN A 55 -0.98 -11.51 1.87
N GLU A 56 0.25 -11.85 2.23
CA GLU A 56 0.55 -12.73 3.36
C GLU A 56 0.07 -12.15 4.69
N MET A 57 0.33 -10.86 4.94
CA MET A 57 -0.17 -10.18 6.14
C MET A 57 -1.70 -10.26 6.21
N ARG A 58 -2.42 -10.04 5.10
CA ARG A 58 -3.88 -10.13 5.09
C ARG A 58 -4.36 -11.51 5.50
N ASN A 59 -3.74 -12.57 4.99
CA ASN A 59 -4.06 -13.94 5.38
C ASN A 59 -3.79 -14.18 6.88
N LYS A 60 -2.65 -13.71 7.38
CA LYS A 60 -2.29 -13.83 8.81
C LYS A 60 -3.19 -12.98 9.72
N MET A 61 -3.65 -11.83 9.25
CA MET A 61 -4.55 -11.00 10.03
C MET A 61 -5.94 -11.64 10.14
N MET A 62 -6.43 -12.29 9.08
CA MET A 62 -7.71 -13.01 9.13
C MET A 62 -7.69 -14.13 10.17
N THR A 63 -6.59 -14.88 10.29
CA THR A 63 -6.44 -15.90 11.33
C THR A 63 -6.36 -15.29 12.74
N LEU A 64 -5.61 -14.20 12.93
CA LEU A 64 -5.57 -13.50 14.23
C LEU A 64 -6.92 -12.86 14.62
N PHE A 65 -7.69 -12.40 13.64
CA PHE A 65 -9.03 -11.86 13.87
C PHE A 65 -9.99 -12.95 14.33
N GLN A 66 -9.92 -14.14 13.73
CA GLN A 66 -10.71 -15.30 14.14
C GLN A 66 -10.34 -15.81 15.54
N SER A 67 -9.07 -15.72 15.95
CA SER A 67 -8.63 -16.09 17.31
C SER A 67 -8.92 -15.02 18.36
N GLY A 68 -9.35 -13.81 17.96
CA GLY A 68 -9.57 -12.69 18.87
C GLY A 68 -8.30 -12.05 19.43
N ASP A 69 -7.12 -12.36 18.86
CA ASP A 69 -5.82 -11.85 19.33
C ASP A 69 -5.59 -10.40 18.88
N ARG A 70 -6.12 -9.47 19.68
CA ARG A 70 -6.01 -8.03 19.42
C ARG A 70 -4.59 -7.50 19.52
N GLU A 71 -3.75 -8.08 20.39
CA GLU A 71 -2.37 -7.63 20.56
C GLU A 71 -1.50 -8.09 19.39
N GLY A 72 -1.65 -9.34 18.96
CA GLY A 72 -1.01 -9.86 17.75
C GLY A 72 -1.36 -9.02 16.51
N ILE A 73 -2.63 -8.63 16.36
CA ILE A 73 -3.05 -7.73 15.26
C ILE A 73 -2.36 -6.37 15.37
N ARG A 74 -2.27 -5.78 16.56
CA ARG A 74 -1.64 -4.46 16.77
C ARG A 74 -0.15 -4.50 16.43
N VAL A 75 0.57 -5.50 16.93
CA VAL A 75 2.01 -5.68 16.67
C VAL A 75 2.25 -5.88 15.17
N MET A 76 1.50 -6.79 14.54
CA MET A 76 1.60 -7.05 13.11
C MET A 76 1.38 -5.79 12.27
N MET A 77 0.36 -5.00 12.59
CA MET A 77 0.07 -3.74 11.90
C MET A 77 1.17 -2.70 12.08
N SER A 78 1.73 -2.59 13.28
CA SER A 78 2.84 -1.69 13.58
C SER A 78 4.08 -2.07 12.78
N ASP A 79 4.46 -3.34 12.78
CA ASP A 79 5.65 -3.82 12.08
C ASP A 79 5.49 -3.70 10.57
N PHE A 80 4.31 -4.04 10.06
CA PHE A 80 4.01 -3.87 8.65
C PHE A 80 4.10 -2.40 8.23
N ARG A 81 3.58 -1.47 9.05
CA ARG A 81 3.71 -0.04 8.79
C ARG A 81 5.19 0.38 8.70
N LYS A 82 6.03 -0.05 9.65
CA LYS A 82 7.46 0.31 9.62
C LYS A 82 8.15 -0.20 8.35
N ARG A 83 7.86 -1.43 7.91
CA ARG A 83 8.41 -1.96 6.65
C ARG A 83 7.96 -1.15 5.44
N MET A 84 6.68 -0.77 5.39
CA MET A 84 6.14 0.11 4.36
C MET A 84 6.88 1.45 4.33
N GLU A 85 7.10 2.08 5.48
CA GLU A 85 7.84 3.36 5.56
C GLU A 85 9.27 3.23 5.04
N LEU A 86 9.95 2.11 5.33
CA LEU A 86 11.30 1.86 4.83
C LEU A 86 11.35 1.68 3.31
N VAL A 87 10.41 0.92 2.73
CA VAL A 87 10.37 0.74 1.27
C VAL A 87 9.97 2.03 0.57
N ASP A 88 9.00 2.78 1.10
CA ASP A 88 8.64 4.09 0.55
C ASP A 88 9.86 5.04 0.57
N GLN A 89 10.70 5.01 1.61
CA GLN A 89 11.96 5.76 1.67
C GLN A 89 12.97 5.30 0.61
N GLN A 90 13.22 3.99 0.50
CA GLN A 90 14.16 3.43 -0.49
C GLN A 90 13.73 3.76 -1.92
N VAL A 91 12.44 3.65 -2.23
CA VAL A 91 11.91 4.05 -3.53
C VAL A 91 12.15 5.54 -3.75
N MET A 92 11.81 6.39 -2.79
CA MET A 92 12.02 7.84 -2.91
C MET A 92 13.49 8.23 -3.14
N GLU A 93 14.45 7.53 -2.55
CA GLU A 93 15.88 7.76 -2.78
C GLU A 93 16.33 7.42 -4.20
N LEU A 94 15.66 6.47 -4.86
CA LEU A 94 15.95 6.05 -6.23
C LEU A 94 15.28 6.93 -7.30
N LEU A 95 14.29 7.73 -6.92
CA LEU A 95 13.53 8.60 -7.82
C LEU A 95 14.20 9.96 -8.01
N THR A 96 14.03 10.57 -9.19
CA THR A 96 14.36 11.99 -9.42
C THR A 96 13.34 12.89 -8.72
N ASP A 97 13.64 14.19 -8.58
CA ASP A 97 12.73 15.11 -7.89
C ASP A 97 11.37 15.27 -8.57
N GLU A 98 11.32 15.21 -9.90
CA GLU A 98 10.05 15.19 -10.66
C GLU A 98 9.25 13.90 -10.39
N GLN A 99 9.93 12.75 -10.37
CA GLN A 99 9.31 11.46 -10.09
C GLN A 99 8.80 11.37 -8.64
N LYS A 100 9.55 11.92 -7.68
CA LYS A 100 9.14 12.04 -6.28
C LYS A 100 7.84 12.84 -6.14
N LEU A 101 7.64 13.88 -6.95
CA LEU A 101 6.42 14.67 -6.93
C LEU A 101 5.21 13.83 -7.38
N ILE A 102 5.35 13.10 -8.49
CA ILE A 102 4.32 12.18 -9.00
C ILE A 102 4.00 11.09 -7.97
N TYR A 103 5.04 10.52 -7.35
CA TYR A 103 4.89 9.49 -6.32
C TYR A 103 4.13 10.01 -5.09
N LYS A 104 4.47 11.21 -4.60
CA LYS A 104 3.77 11.87 -3.49
C LYS A 104 2.31 12.17 -3.82
N GLU A 105 2.02 12.68 -5.02
CA GLU A 105 0.64 12.92 -5.43
C GLU A 105 -0.19 11.64 -5.42
N GLU A 106 0.37 10.52 -5.85
CA GLU A 106 -0.34 9.25 -5.84
C GLU A 106 -0.57 8.75 -4.41
N LEU A 107 0.41 8.94 -3.51
CA LEU A 107 0.25 8.68 -2.07
C LEU A 107 -0.86 9.52 -1.44
N ASP A 108 -0.92 10.82 -1.78
CA ASP A 108 -1.91 11.74 -1.25
C ASP A 108 -3.32 11.41 -1.78
N LYS A 109 -3.46 11.14 -3.08
CA LYS A 109 -4.72 10.67 -3.68
C LYS A 109 -5.18 9.37 -3.03
N ARG A 110 -4.26 8.45 -2.73
CA ARG A 110 -4.56 7.20 -2.00
C ARG A 110 -5.01 7.47 -0.58
N GLN A 111 -4.35 8.38 0.13
CA GLN A 111 -4.74 8.79 1.47
C GLN A 111 -6.13 9.41 1.49
N GLU A 112 -6.43 10.28 0.52
CA GLU A 112 -7.72 10.92 0.38
C GLU A 112 -8.84 9.91 0.09
N ARG A 113 -8.61 8.96 -0.84
CA ARG A 113 -9.53 7.83 -1.07
C ARG A 113 -9.82 7.07 0.22
N GLN A 114 -8.80 6.81 1.05
CA GLN A 114 -8.98 6.13 2.34
C GLN A 114 -9.77 6.99 3.34
N ARG A 115 -9.48 8.29 3.43
CA ARG A 115 -10.23 9.22 4.30
C ARG A 115 -11.70 9.31 3.89
N ASN A 116 -11.98 9.39 2.59
CA ASN A 116 -13.34 9.46 2.05
C ASN A 116 -14.10 8.15 2.31
N ARG A 117 -13.46 6.98 2.15
CA ARG A 117 -14.05 5.68 2.54
C ARG A 117 -14.42 5.61 4.02
N ARG A 118 -13.63 6.22 4.91
CA ARG A 118 -13.93 6.28 6.36
C ARG A 118 -15.02 7.29 6.71
N ARG A 119 -15.26 8.28 5.85
CA ARG A 119 -16.29 9.32 6.03
C ARG A 119 -17.65 8.97 5.43
N SER A 120 -17.75 7.94 4.60
CA SER A 120 -19.05 7.42 4.16
C SER A 120 -19.85 6.94 5.38
N PRO A 121 -21.00 7.57 5.70
CA PRO A 121 -21.88 7.04 6.73
C PRO A 121 -22.32 5.64 6.30
N ARG A 122 -22.29 4.67 7.23
CA ARG A 122 -23.05 3.42 7.10
C ARG A 122 -24.48 3.82 6.73
N ARG A 123 -24.84 3.67 5.46
CA ARG A 123 -26.23 3.82 5.02
C ARG A 123 -26.95 2.59 5.54
N ASN A 124 -27.43 2.67 6.79
CA ASN A 124 -28.38 1.74 7.34
C ASN A 124 -29.56 1.66 6.38
N LYS A 125 -29.85 0.46 5.90
CA LYS A 125 -31.14 0.09 5.33
C LYS A 125 -31.56 -1.19 6.02
#